data_AF-A0A352NKC7-F1
#
_entry.id   AF-A0A352NKC7-F1
#
_cell.length_a   1.000
_cell.length_b   1.000
_cell.length_c   1.000
_cell.angle_alpha   90.00
_cell.angle_beta   90.00
_cell.angle_gamma   90.00
#
_symmetry.space_group_name_H-M   'P 1'
#
loop_
_entity.id
_entity.type
_entity.pdbx_description
1 polymer ?
#
loop_
_entity_poly.entity_id
_entity_poly.type
_entity_poly.pdbx_seq_one_letter_code
_entity_poly.pdbx_strand_id
1 'polypeptide(L)'
;MCHLGNEKKINVIIGNSAAGVSAIKEIRNYDSQCSIILISKEDCKAYSPVLEPYYIAQKIDRCGMFFVDDNFFEDYNVSPLLGIKAIEVDPIAKQVKLENGKYVQFDNLLIATGSSPRRLGLEGEDLPGIFTLKSISDSDRILEYSAQVKDIVVIGGGFIGLHAAKALHKTGRKITLMEISNKLLSQNIDERCSSLFEDIIKKAGVSIIFGKGVKSFYRKNNRIKIQLNSGETLDTEMVVMGTGVQPNIDLVKNSQIKTNRGIVVDESMRTNFPNIFAAGDVAEGPNLITAKNSIVPNWINACGQGTTAGSNMSGGFSTYQSLDELATNIFGLAIAVLGNSSPTDGFSDESSYFNFAKGIYRKIHFNEKGELDGAILVGQASDVGIISNLIRRRVAISRELRDQIACNINPLSIWNYINLGGYEA
;
A
#
# COMPACT_ATOMS: atom_id res chain seq x y z
N MET A 1 30.09 39.08 22.89
CA MET A 1 30.53 37.70 22.59
C MET A 1 29.66 37.15 21.48
N CYS A 2 30.30 36.80 20.38
CA CYS A 2 29.94 35.88 19.30
C CYS A 2 28.46 35.77 18.88
N HIS A 3 28.20 36.25 17.65
CA HIS A 3 27.23 35.66 16.74
C HIS A 3 27.48 34.16 16.63
N LEU A 4 26.66 33.34 17.28
CA LEU A 4 26.44 31.97 16.84
C LEU A 4 25.43 32.07 15.70
N GLY A 5 25.92 31.97 14.46
CA GLY A 5 25.06 31.80 13.31
C GLY A 5 24.21 30.55 13.53
N ASN A 6 22.88 30.67 13.45
CA ASN A 6 22.00 29.52 13.46
C ASN A 6 22.32 28.68 12.21
N GLU A 7 23.13 27.64 12.36
CA GLU A 7 23.30 26.64 11.31
C GLU A 7 21.92 26.09 10.96
N LYS A 8 21.60 26.08 9.66
CA LYS A 8 20.32 25.58 9.17
C LYS A 8 20.22 24.10 9.45
N LYS A 9 19.19 23.67 10.20
CA LYS A 9 18.90 22.25 10.45
C LYS A 9 18.86 21.47 9.14
N ILE A 10 19.46 20.28 9.12
CA ILE A 10 19.52 19.38 7.98
C ILE A 10 18.53 18.23 8.19
N ASN A 11 17.45 18.22 7.43
CA ASN A 11 16.51 17.12 7.36
C ASN A 11 16.87 16.22 6.17
N VAL A 12 17.20 14.96 6.43
CA VAL A 12 17.43 13.96 5.38
C VAL A 12 16.20 13.07 5.26
N ILE A 13 15.75 12.82 4.03
CA ILE A 13 14.63 11.94 3.72
C ILE A 13 15.13 10.87 2.76
N ILE A 14 14.94 9.59 3.10
CA ILE A 14 15.29 8.46 2.22
C ILE A 14 14.01 7.88 1.62
N GLY A 15 13.75 8.13 0.34
CA GLY A 15 12.61 7.61 -0.41
C GLY A 15 11.76 8.70 -1.07
N ASN A 16 11.62 8.63 -2.41
CA ASN A 16 10.94 9.63 -3.24
C ASN A 16 9.53 9.17 -3.69
N SER A 17 8.64 8.91 -2.74
CA SER A 17 7.24 8.54 -3.02
C SER A 17 6.30 9.19 -1.99
N ALA A 18 5.07 8.68 -1.85
CA ALA A 18 4.00 9.25 -1.03
C ALA A 18 4.46 9.79 0.34
N ALA A 19 5.13 8.96 1.16
CA ALA A 19 5.57 9.36 2.50
C ALA A 19 6.64 10.47 2.47
N GLY A 20 7.65 10.34 1.62
CA GLY A 20 8.72 11.35 1.49
C GLY A 20 8.21 12.69 0.96
N VAL A 21 7.37 12.67 -0.07
CA VAL A 21 6.76 13.88 -0.64
C VAL A 21 5.83 14.57 0.37
N SER A 22 5.00 13.80 1.09
CA SER A 22 4.16 14.37 2.16
C SER A 22 4.97 15.00 3.28
N ALA A 23 6.08 14.36 3.68
CA ALA A 23 6.99 14.91 4.69
C ALA A 23 7.65 16.21 4.22
N ILE A 24 8.14 16.28 2.97
CA ILE A 24 8.71 17.52 2.39
C ILE A 24 7.71 18.66 2.46
N LYS A 25 6.48 18.41 2.01
CA LYS A 25 5.41 19.41 2.01
C LYS A 25 5.12 19.88 3.43
N GLU A 26 5.02 18.96 4.38
CA GLU A 26 4.71 19.31 5.75
C GLU A 26 5.87 20.04 6.46
N ILE A 27 7.12 19.63 6.25
CA ILE A 27 8.28 20.35 6.79
C ILE A 27 8.25 21.81 6.36
N ARG A 28 7.90 22.12 5.11
CA ARG A 28 7.80 23.50 4.62
C ARG A 28 6.67 24.33 5.24
N ASN A 29 5.65 23.69 5.81
CA ASN A 29 4.61 24.39 6.56
C ASN A 29 5.11 24.92 7.91
N TYR A 30 6.15 24.32 8.50
CA TYR A 30 6.68 24.71 9.82
C TYR A 30 8.08 25.35 9.77
N ASP A 31 8.93 24.91 8.84
CA ASP A 31 10.30 25.40 8.68
C ASP A 31 10.65 25.62 7.20
N SER A 32 10.45 26.86 6.76
CA SER A 32 10.75 27.30 5.39
C SER A 32 12.25 27.48 5.12
N GLN A 33 13.11 27.46 6.15
CA GLN A 33 14.52 27.81 6.03
C GLN A 33 15.47 26.61 6.17
N CYS A 34 15.03 25.50 6.76
CA CYS A 34 15.84 24.29 6.90
C CYS A 34 16.29 23.70 5.56
N SER A 35 17.42 23.02 5.60
CA SER A 35 17.94 22.25 4.48
C SER A 35 17.22 20.91 4.41
N ILE A 36 16.73 20.53 3.21
CA ILE A 36 16.15 19.21 2.97
C ILE A 36 16.99 18.51 1.92
N ILE A 37 17.50 17.32 2.24
CA ILE A 37 18.19 16.43 1.30
C ILE A 37 17.31 15.20 1.12
N LEU A 38 16.93 14.92 -0.13
CA LEU A 38 16.16 13.72 -0.47
C LEU A 38 17.07 12.70 -1.16
N ILE A 39 17.14 11.48 -0.66
CA ILE A 39 17.92 10.39 -1.25
C ILE A 39 16.95 9.37 -1.85
N SER A 40 17.16 9.00 -3.12
CA SER A 40 16.39 7.96 -3.79
C SER A 40 17.25 7.11 -4.70
N LYS A 41 17.04 5.79 -4.64
CA LYS A 41 17.62 4.84 -5.61
C LYS A 41 17.08 5.05 -7.03
N GLU A 42 15.91 5.66 -7.16
CA GLU A 42 15.27 5.94 -8.44
C GLU A 42 15.80 7.27 -8.98
N ASP A 43 16.03 7.32 -10.28
CA ASP A 43 16.61 8.46 -11.00
C ASP A 43 15.56 9.44 -11.54
N CYS A 44 14.31 9.30 -11.09
CA CYS A 44 13.16 10.04 -11.60
C CYS A 44 12.39 10.79 -10.49
N LYS A 45 11.44 11.63 -10.93
CA LYS A 45 10.49 12.34 -10.06
C LYS A 45 9.57 11.35 -9.36
N ALA A 46 8.93 11.83 -8.29
CA ALA A 46 8.02 10.99 -7.52
C ALA A 46 6.84 10.52 -8.39
N TYR A 47 6.64 9.20 -8.44
CA TYR A 47 5.53 8.57 -9.16
C TYR A 47 4.65 7.76 -8.20
N SER A 48 3.44 7.46 -8.65
CA SER A 48 2.48 6.66 -7.89
C SER A 48 2.42 5.22 -8.40
N PRO A 49 2.83 4.22 -7.60
CA PRO A 49 2.63 2.81 -7.93
C PRO A 49 1.16 2.43 -8.10
N VAL A 50 0.22 3.22 -7.54
CA VAL A 50 -1.23 3.03 -7.72
C VAL A 50 -1.64 3.20 -9.20
N LEU A 51 -0.84 3.93 -9.98
CA LEU A 51 -1.09 4.19 -11.39
C LEU A 51 -0.48 3.14 -12.33
N GLU A 52 0.40 2.26 -11.83
CA GLU A 52 1.05 1.20 -12.64
C GLU A 52 0.05 0.33 -13.43
N PRO A 53 -1.09 -0.13 -12.85
CA PRO A 53 -2.05 -0.92 -13.61
C PRO A 53 -2.68 -0.15 -14.78
N TYR A 54 -2.81 1.19 -14.68
CA TYR A 54 -3.33 2.03 -15.75
C TYR A 54 -2.28 2.24 -16.85
N TYR A 55 -1.01 2.38 -16.47
CA TYR A 55 0.10 2.46 -17.41
C TYR A 55 0.28 1.16 -18.18
N ILE A 56 0.31 0.01 -17.50
CA ILE A 56 0.38 -1.33 -18.12
C ILE A 56 -0.83 -1.58 -19.03
N ALA A 57 -2.01 -1.10 -18.64
CA ALA A 57 -3.22 -1.15 -19.47
C ALA A 57 -3.23 -0.12 -20.63
N GLN A 58 -2.17 0.68 -20.78
CA GLN A 58 -2.03 1.75 -21.78
C GLN A 58 -3.18 2.77 -21.74
N LYS A 59 -3.68 3.07 -20.54
CA LYS A 59 -4.70 4.12 -20.29
C LYS A 59 -4.09 5.48 -19.96
N ILE A 60 -2.86 5.47 -19.50
CA ILE A 60 -2.00 6.63 -19.32
C ILE A 60 -0.65 6.31 -19.97
N ASP A 61 0.12 7.32 -20.32
CA ASP A 61 1.52 7.15 -20.66
C ASP A 61 2.39 7.08 -19.38
N ARG A 62 3.70 6.92 -19.58
CA ARG A 62 4.66 6.86 -18.48
C ARG A 62 4.71 8.17 -17.68
N CYS A 63 4.53 9.31 -18.36
CA CYS A 63 4.53 10.63 -17.73
C CYS A 63 3.35 10.81 -16.77
N GLY A 64 2.18 10.26 -17.12
CA GLY A 64 0.98 10.27 -16.29
C GLY A 64 1.10 9.52 -14.96
N MET A 65 2.21 8.80 -14.71
CA MET A 65 2.48 8.18 -13.40
C MET A 65 3.08 9.15 -12.39
N PHE A 66 3.74 10.24 -12.83
CA PHE A 66 4.33 11.24 -11.94
C PHE A 66 3.22 12.07 -11.29
N PHE A 67 3.30 12.28 -9.98
CA PHE A 67 2.26 12.99 -9.20
C PHE A 67 2.78 14.30 -8.58
N VAL A 68 3.98 14.71 -8.97
CA VAL A 68 4.60 15.99 -8.60
C VAL A 68 4.98 16.75 -9.87
N ASP A 69 4.92 18.07 -9.79
CA ASP A 69 5.29 18.94 -10.90
C ASP A 69 6.79 18.87 -11.21
N ASP A 70 7.15 19.34 -12.41
CA ASP A 70 8.52 19.24 -12.89
C ASP A 70 9.54 19.99 -12.03
N ASN A 71 9.11 21.09 -11.40
CA ASN A 71 9.92 21.96 -10.55
C ASN A 71 9.73 21.68 -9.04
N PHE A 72 9.17 20.51 -8.68
CA PHE A 72 8.83 20.21 -7.28
C PHE A 72 10.02 20.37 -6.31
N PHE A 73 11.22 19.97 -6.71
CA PHE A 73 12.39 20.09 -5.83
C PHE A 73 12.83 21.53 -5.67
N GLU A 74 12.77 22.33 -6.73
CA GLU A 74 13.06 23.77 -6.72
C GLU A 74 12.04 24.52 -5.86
N ASP A 75 10.74 24.30 -6.10
CA ASP A 75 9.64 24.98 -5.40
C ASP A 75 9.66 24.72 -3.88
N TYR A 76 10.09 23.51 -3.48
CA TYR A 76 10.23 23.12 -2.08
C TYR A 76 11.67 23.27 -1.56
N ASN A 77 12.60 23.86 -2.32
CA ASN A 77 14.01 24.03 -1.93
C ASN A 77 14.63 22.73 -1.38
N VAL A 78 14.47 21.63 -2.10
CA VAL A 78 15.00 20.30 -1.79
C VAL A 78 16.26 20.09 -2.61
N SER A 79 17.29 19.50 -2.00
CA SER A 79 18.47 19.00 -2.69
C SER A 79 18.31 17.50 -2.98
N PRO A 80 17.87 17.11 -4.18
CA PRO A 80 17.63 15.71 -4.50
C PRO A 80 18.94 15.00 -4.89
N LEU A 81 19.18 13.85 -4.28
CA LEU A 81 20.19 12.85 -4.62
C LEU A 81 19.45 11.63 -5.20
N LEU A 82 19.13 11.72 -6.50
CA LEU A 82 18.43 10.66 -7.24
C LEU A 82 19.41 9.67 -7.88
N GLY A 83 18.91 8.48 -8.21
CA GLY A 83 19.71 7.40 -8.81
C GLY A 83 20.79 6.84 -7.91
N ILE A 84 20.69 7.05 -6.58
CA ILE A 84 21.68 6.64 -5.60
C ILE A 84 21.04 6.02 -4.37
N LYS A 85 21.44 4.79 -4.06
CA LYS A 85 20.90 4.03 -2.93
C LYS A 85 21.58 4.42 -1.62
N ALA A 86 20.77 4.72 -0.60
CA ALA A 86 21.21 4.68 0.80
C ALA A 86 21.35 3.22 1.25
N ILE A 87 22.51 2.85 1.80
CA ILE A 87 22.84 1.46 2.13
C ILE A 87 22.97 1.21 3.63
N GLU A 88 23.22 2.25 4.43
CA GLU A 88 23.44 2.11 5.88
C GLU A 88 23.10 3.41 6.59
N VAL A 89 22.46 3.31 7.75
CA VAL A 89 22.19 4.43 8.67
C VAL A 89 23.01 4.23 9.93
N ASP A 90 23.83 5.22 10.28
CA ASP A 90 24.50 5.31 11.58
C ASP A 90 23.76 6.32 12.46
N PRO A 91 22.97 5.86 13.45
CA PRO A 91 22.19 6.74 14.29
C PRO A 91 23.04 7.49 15.33
N ILE A 92 24.26 7.03 15.62
CA ILE A 92 25.15 7.66 16.61
C ILE A 92 25.96 8.76 15.95
N ALA A 93 26.58 8.47 14.80
CA ALA A 93 27.30 9.46 14.02
C ALA A 93 26.37 10.37 13.18
N LYS A 94 25.04 10.14 13.25
CA LYS A 94 23.99 10.87 12.53
C LYS A 94 24.26 11.03 11.04
N GLN A 95 24.57 9.92 10.38
CA GLN A 95 24.90 9.93 8.96
C GLN A 95 24.28 8.76 8.20
N VAL A 96 24.02 8.99 6.92
CA VAL A 96 23.56 7.99 5.95
C VAL A 96 24.71 7.70 5.00
N LYS A 97 25.09 6.43 4.88
CA LYS A 97 26.07 5.96 3.89
C LYS A 97 25.36 5.65 2.58
N LEU A 98 25.92 6.14 1.49
CA LEU A 98 25.45 5.90 0.13
C LEU A 98 26.26 4.79 -0.54
N GLU A 99 25.68 4.15 -1.56
CA GLU A 99 26.34 3.05 -2.28
C GLU A 99 27.64 3.46 -2.99
N ASN A 100 27.82 4.74 -3.31
CA ASN A 100 29.06 5.28 -3.86
C ASN A 100 30.15 5.58 -2.80
N GLY A 101 29.93 5.19 -1.54
CA GLY A 101 30.86 5.38 -0.44
C GLY A 101 30.82 6.76 0.23
N LYS A 102 30.00 7.70 -0.26
CA LYS A 102 29.80 9.01 0.39
C LYS A 102 28.89 8.90 1.61
N TYR A 103 29.00 9.89 2.50
CA TYR A 103 28.18 10.04 3.69
C TYR A 103 27.40 11.34 3.65
N VAL A 104 26.15 11.31 4.11
CA VAL A 104 25.27 12.48 4.26
C VAL A 104 24.92 12.65 5.73
N GLN A 105 25.31 13.79 6.31
CA GLN A 105 25.02 14.15 7.71
C GLN A 105 23.58 14.63 7.86
N PHE A 106 22.99 14.41 9.03
CA PHE A 106 21.63 14.87 9.33
C PHE A 106 21.45 15.36 10.76
N ASP A 107 20.55 16.31 10.95
CA ASP A 107 19.97 16.62 12.26
C ASP A 107 18.78 15.72 12.55
N ASN A 108 17.89 15.58 11.55
CA ASN A 108 16.78 14.63 11.56
C ASN A 108 16.80 13.76 10.31
N LEU A 109 16.37 12.51 10.45
CA LEU A 109 16.27 11.54 9.37
C LEU A 109 14.85 10.97 9.28
N LEU A 110 14.26 10.96 8.08
CA LEU A 110 13.09 10.16 7.75
C LEU A 110 13.48 8.98 6.86
N ILE A 111 13.22 7.77 7.33
CA ILE A 111 13.34 6.54 6.54
C ILE A 111 11.97 6.24 5.92
N ALA A 112 11.82 6.54 4.63
CA ALA A 112 10.62 6.32 3.82
C ALA A 112 10.91 5.37 2.65
N THR A 113 11.72 4.34 2.89
CA THR A 113 12.22 3.39 1.87
C THR A 113 11.14 2.47 1.29
N GLY A 114 9.92 2.51 1.85
CA GLY A 114 8.79 1.73 1.39
C GLY A 114 9.01 0.23 1.47
N SER A 115 8.51 -0.48 0.47
CA SER A 115 8.54 -1.94 0.38
C SER A 115 9.02 -2.44 -0.99
N SER A 116 9.44 -3.69 -1.05
CA SER A 116 9.77 -4.41 -2.30
C SER A 116 8.86 -5.63 -2.46
N PRO A 117 8.67 -6.15 -3.69
CA PRO A 117 7.94 -7.41 -3.90
C PRO A 117 8.51 -8.53 -3.03
N ARG A 118 7.62 -9.30 -2.39
CA ARG A 118 8.03 -10.48 -1.62
C ARG A 118 8.45 -11.58 -2.58
N ARG A 119 9.74 -11.90 -2.56
CA ARG A 119 10.32 -13.05 -3.26
C ARG A 119 9.94 -14.35 -2.56
N LEU A 120 9.63 -15.39 -3.33
CA LEU A 120 9.28 -16.71 -2.78
C LEU A 120 10.52 -17.59 -2.55
N GLY A 121 11.65 -17.25 -3.16
CA GLY A 121 12.89 -18.03 -3.09
C GLY A 121 12.81 -19.33 -3.89
N LEU A 122 11.99 -19.35 -4.95
CA LEU A 122 11.79 -20.55 -5.76
C LEU A 122 12.89 -20.67 -6.81
N GLU A 123 13.30 -21.90 -7.11
CA GLU A 123 14.23 -22.15 -8.20
C GLU A 123 13.65 -21.61 -9.52
N GLY A 124 14.45 -20.83 -10.25
CA GLY A 124 14.07 -20.23 -11.52
C GLY A 124 13.18 -18.98 -11.42
N GLU A 125 12.92 -18.44 -10.22
CA GLU A 125 12.11 -17.22 -10.04
C GLU A 125 12.70 -15.97 -10.75
N ASP A 126 14.00 -15.96 -11.03
CA ASP A 126 14.72 -14.88 -11.75
C ASP A 126 14.84 -15.12 -13.27
N LEU A 127 14.15 -16.11 -13.84
CA LEU A 127 14.22 -16.38 -15.27
C LEU A 127 13.67 -15.19 -16.10
N PRO A 128 14.28 -14.87 -17.26
CA PRO A 128 13.72 -13.89 -18.18
C PRO A 128 12.28 -14.25 -18.56
N GLY A 129 11.38 -13.27 -18.45
CA GLY A 129 9.94 -13.44 -18.64
C GLY A 129 9.14 -13.66 -17.36
N ILE A 130 9.80 -13.74 -16.20
CA ILE A 130 9.18 -13.70 -14.88
C ILE A 130 9.40 -12.30 -14.29
N PHE A 131 8.30 -11.66 -13.87
CA PHE A 131 8.31 -10.29 -13.38
C PHE A 131 7.63 -10.18 -12.03
N THR A 132 8.01 -9.16 -11.28
CA THR A 132 7.26 -8.62 -10.14
C THR A 132 6.69 -7.25 -10.52
N LEU A 133 5.79 -6.68 -9.72
CA LEU A 133 5.22 -5.35 -9.97
C LEU A 133 5.30 -4.48 -8.70
N LYS A 134 6.18 -3.46 -8.71
CA LYS A 134 6.27 -2.47 -7.63
C LYS A 134 6.91 -1.14 -8.04
N SER A 135 7.78 -1.16 -9.06
CA SER A 135 8.46 0.02 -9.56
C SER A 135 8.03 0.41 -10.97
N ILE A 136 8.26 1.67 -11.33
CA ILE A 136 8.05 2.14 -12.70
C ILE A 136 8.86 1.33 -13.72
N SER A 137 10.09 0.93 -13.36
CA SER A 137 10.92 0.04 -14.20
C SER A 137 10.33 -1.36 -14.35
N ASP A 138 9.67 -1.90 -13.32
CA ASP A 138 8.92 -3.16 -13.45
C ASP A 138 7.79 -3.01 -14.47
N SER A 139 7.07 -1.89 -14.42
CA SER A 139 5.97 -1.60 -15.34
C SER A 139 6.44 -1.43 -16.78
N ASP A 140 7.55 -0.71 -16.99
CA ASP A 140 8.20 -0.56 -18.30
C ASP A 140 8.53 -1.94 -18.90
N ARG A 141 9.19 -2.81 -18.12
CA ARG A 141 9.58 -4.17 -18.54
C ARG A 141 8.39 -5.08 -18.80
N ILE A 142 7.36 -5.02 -17.95
CA ILE A 142 6.11 -5.79 -18.12
C ILE A 142 5.42 -5.35 -19.41
N LEU A 143 5.31 -4.05 -19.66
CA LEU A 143 4.65 -3.52 -20.85
C LEU A 143 5.38 -3.97 -22.12
N GLU A 144 6.71 -3.80 -22.17
CA GLU A 144 7.55 -4.22 -23.31
C GLU A 144 7.45 -5.73 -23.58
N TYR A 145 7.63 -6.55 -22.55
CA TYR A 145 7.62 -8.00 -22.70
C TYR A 145 6.22 -8.51 -23.07
N SER A 146 5.18 -7.97 -22.43
CA SER A 146 3.79 -8.37 -22.70
C SER A 146 3.31 -8.06 -24.12
N ALA A 147 4.00 -7.18 -24.86
CA ALA A 147 3.71 -6.88 -26.27
C ALA A 147 4.09 -8.03 -27.21
N GLN A 148 4.97 -8.93 -26.76
CA GLN A 148 5.54 -10.00 -27.58
C GLN A 148 4.90 -11.37 -27.31
N VAL A 149 3.99 -11.44 -26.34
CA VAL A 149 3.40 -12.70 -25.84
C VAL A 149 1.88 -12.61 -25.76
N LYS A 150 1.22 -13.76 -25.76
CA LYS A 150 -0.24 -13.87 -25.69
C LYS A 150 -0.73 -14.53 -24.41
N ASP A 151 0.05 -15.43 -23.83
CA ASP A 151 -0.35 -16.27 -22.71
C ASP A 151 0.47 -15.95 -21.46
N ILE A 152 -0.21 -15.46 -20.42
CA ILE A 152 0.41 -14.94 -19.20
C ILE A 152 -0.21 -15.60 -17.97
N VAL A 153 0.64 -16.07 -17.06
CA VAL A 153 0.22 -16.52 -15.73
C VAL A 153 0.51 -15.43 -14.71
N VAL A 154 -0.49 -15.07 -13.92
CA VAL A 154 -0.33 -14.18 -12.76
C VAL A 154 -0.42 -15.03 -11.49
N ILE A 155 0.56 -14.94 -10.61
CA ILE A 155 0.61 -15.70 -9.35
C ILE A 155 0.29 -14.77 -8.19
N GLY A 156 -0.77 -15.09 -7.45
CA GLY A 156 -1.30 -14.34 -6.31
C GLY A 156 -2.65 -13.71 -6.61
N GLY A 157 -3.70 -14.16 -5.92
CA GLY A 157 -5.08 -13.66 -5.94
C GLY A 157 -5.34 -12.50 -4.97
N GLY A 158 -4.28 -11.82 -4.53
CA GLY A 158 -4.34 -10.55 -3.77
C GLY A 158 -4.52 -9.34 -4.69
N PHE A 159 -4.62 -8.14 -4.12
CA PHE A 159 -4.84 -6.90 -4.89
C PHE A 159 -3.79 -6.66 -5.99
N ILE A 160 -2.50 -6.88 -5.72
CA ILE A 160 -1.42 -6.69 -6.70
C ILE A 160 -1.62 -7.60 -7.91
N GLY A 161 -1.82 -8.91 -7.69
CA GLY A 161 -2.03 -9.84 -8.79
C GLY A 161 -3.35 -9.61 -9.53
N LEU A 162 -4.42 -9.27 -8.82
CA LEU A 162 -5.69 -8.90 -9.48
C LEU A 162 -5.57 -7.63 -10.34
N HIS A 163 -4.78 -6.64 -9.90
CA HIS A 163 -4.50 -5.45 -10.70
C HIS A 163 -3.63 -5.75 -11.92
N ALA A 164 -2.58 -6.56 -11.77
CA ALA A 164 -1.76 -7.00 -12.88
C ALA A 164 -2.57 -7.81 -13.91
N ALA A 165 -3.38 -8.76 -13.44
CA ALA A 165 -4.28 -9.56 -14.27
C ALA A 165 -5.27 -8.68 -15.03
N LYS A 166 -5.91 -7.72 -14.35
CA LYS A 166 -6.82 -6.75 -14.98
C LYS A 166 -6.10 -5.92 -16.06
N ALA A 167 -4.92 -5.39 -15.74
CA ALA A 167 -4.18 -4.51 -16.65
C ALA A 167 -3.75 -5.24 -17.92
N LEU A 168 -3.16 -6.43 -17.79
CA LEU A 168 -2.70 -7.25 -18.92
C LEU A 168 -3.88 -7.84 -19.71
N HIS A 169 -4.98 -8.20 -19.04
CA HIS A 169 -6.19 -8.63 -19.73
C HIS A 169 -6.77 -7.50 -20.61
N LYS A 170 -6.74 -6.25 -20.15
CA LYS A 170 -7.21 -5.09 -20.92
C LYS A 170 -6.43 -4.83 -22.20
N THR A 171 -5.21 -5.36 -22.31
CA THR A 171 -4.42 -5.29 -23.53
C THR A 171 -4.65 -6.50 -24.45
N GLY A 172 -5.60 -7.38 -24.12
CA GLY A 172 -6.01 -8.51 -24.98
C GLY A 172 -5.19 -9.79 -24.78
N ARG A 173 -4.42 -9.89 -23.69
CA ARG A 173 -3.65 -11.09 -23.36
C ARG A 173 -4.56 -12.13 -22.69
N LYS A 174 -4.29 -13.40 -22.94
CA LYS A 174 -4.90 -14.53 -22.25
C LYS A 174 -4.27 -14.63 -20.87
N ILE A 175 -5.09 -14.53 -19.82
CA ILE A 175 -4.62 -14.52 -18.43
C ILE A 175 -5.11 -15.77 -17.72
N THR A 176 -4.17 -16.42 -17.02
CA THR A 176 -4.46 -17.42 -15.99
C THR A 176 -3.99 -16.87 -14.64
N LEU A 177 -4.92 -16.67 -13.72
CA LEU A 177 -4.63 -16.27 -12.33
C LEU A 177 -4.49 -17.53 -11.47
N MET A 178 -3.38 -17.65 -10.76
CA MET A 178 -3.13 -18.71 -9.80
C MET A 178 -3.17 -18.15 -8.38
N GLU A 179 -3.89 -18.83 -7.48
CA GLU A 179 -3.94 -18.51 -6.06
C GLU A 179 -3.75 -19.78 -5.23
N ILE A 180 -2.93 -19.70 -4.19
CA ILE A 180 -2.64 -20.85 -3.32
C ILE A 180 -3.81 -21.15 -2.37
N SER A 181 -4.54 -20.11 -1.97
CA SER A 181 -5.80 -20.25 -1.24
C SER A 181 -6.92 -20.79 -2.14
N ASN A 182 -8.04 -21.14 -1.51
CA ASN A 182 -9.27 -21.52 -2.20
C ASN A 182 -10.18 -20.32 -2.49
N LYS A 183 -9.77 -19.10 -2.11
CA LYS A 183 -10.51 -17.87 -2.33
C LYS A 183 -9.60 -16.72 -2.76
N LEU A 184 -10.14 -15.78 -3.53
CA LEU A 184 -9.49 -14.51 -3.85
C LEU A 184 -9.48 -13.60 -2.63
N LEU A 185 -8.50 -12.68 -2.57
CA LEU A 185 -8.41 -11.68 -1.51
C LEU A 185 -8.55 -12.30 -0.11
N SER A 186 -7.90 -13.46 0.08
CA SER A 186 -8.17 -14.37 1.21
C SER A 186 -7.95 -13.76 2.60
N GLN A 187 -7.13 -12.71 2.68
CA GLN A 187 -6.80 -11.95 3.88
C GLN A 187 -7.71 -10.74 4.11
N ASN A 188 -8.59 -10.40 3.17
CA ASN A 188 -9.31 -9.12 3.16
C ASN A 188 -10.82 -9.26 3.11
N ILE A 189 -11.35 -10.33 2.52
CA ILE A 189 -12.79 -10.53 2.35
C ILE A 189 -13.24 -11.94 2.73
N ASP A 190 -14.55 -12.05 2.97
CA ASP A 190 -15.20 -13.32 3.21
C ASP A 190 -15.46 -14.11 1.92
N GLU A 191 -15.91 -15.35 2.09
CA GLU A 191 -16.14 -16.30 1.00
C GLU A 191 -17.15 -15.77 -0.02
N ARG A 192 -18.26 -15.20 0.48
CA ARG A 192 -19.37 -14.72 -0.36
C ARG A 192 -18.93 -13.56 -1.25
N CYS A 193 -18.14 -12.64 -0.71
CA CYS A 193 -17.54 -11.56 -1.48
C CYS A 193 -16.51 -12.09 -2.49
N SER A 194 -15.70 -13.09 -2.12
CA SER A 194 -14.73 -13.71 -3.02
C SER A 194 -15.41 -14.37 -4.23
N SER A 195 -16.49 -15.15 -4.02
CA SER A 195 -17.22 -15.80 -5.12
C SER A 195 -17.78 -14.79 -6.13
N LEU A 196 -18.20 -13.60 -5.68
CA LEU A 196 -18.65 -12.53 -6.58
C LEU A 196 -17.52 -12.06 -7.51
N PHE A 197 -16.30 -11.89 -6.99
CA PHE A 197 -15.14 -11.53 -7.82
C PHE A 197 -14.74 -12.67 -8.75
N GLU A 198 -14.75 -13.91 -8.26
CA GLU A 198 -14.48 -15.09 -9.07
C GLU A 198 -15.39 -15.14 -10.30
N ASP A 199 -16.70 -14.97 -10.12
CA ASP A 199 -17.68 -14.95 -11.21
C ASP A 199 -17.41 -13.84 -12.22
N ILE A 200 -17.10 -12.63 -11.75
CA ILE A 200 -16.84 -11.47 -12.61
C ILE A 200 -15.55 -11.66 -13.42
N ILE A 201 -14.50 -12.16 -12.78
CA ILE A 201 -13.21 -12.40 -13.42
C ILE A 201 -13.32 -13.52 -14.45
N LYS A 202 -14.02 -14.61 -14.13
CA LYS A 202 -14.31 -15.70 -15.08
C LYS A 202 -15.17 -15.22 -16.25
N LYS A 203 -16.21 -14.41 -16.00
CA LYS A 203 -17.05 -13.80 -17.06
C LYS A 203 -16.26 -12.84 -17.96
N ALA A 204 -15.21 -12.21 -17.44
CA ALA A 204 -14.28 -11.41 -18.25
C ALA A 204 -13.36 -12.28 -19.13
N GLY A 205 -13.34 -13.60 -18.95
CA GLY A 205 -12.51 -14.53 -19.73
C GLY A 205 -11.15 -14.82 -19.11
N VAL A 206 -10.93 -14.47 -17.84
CA VAL A 206 -9.71 -14.83 -17.11
C VAL A 206 -9.90 -16.19 -16.45
N SER A 207 -8.95 -17.10 -16.68
CA SER A 207 -8.95 -18.41 -16.01
C SER A 207 -8.42 -18.28 -14.59
N ILE A 208 -8.98 -19.02 -13.63
CA ILE A 208 -8.53 -19.00 -12.23
C ILE A 208 -8.22 -20.44 -11.78
N ILE A 209 -7.07 -20.61 -11.14
CA ILE A 209 -6.61 -21.88 -10.57
C ILE A 209 -6.36 -21.65 -9.07
N PHE A 210 -7.19 -22.27 -8.23
CA PHE A 210 -7.08 -22.22 -6.77
C PHE A 210 -6.33 -23.43 -6.20
N GLY A 211 -5.85 -23.31 -4.96
CA GLY A 211 -5.30 -24.44 -4.20
C GLY A 211 -3.98 -24.99 -4.73
N LYS A 212 -3.29 -24.28 -5.63
CA LYS A 212 -2.08 -24.77 -6.30
C LYS A 212 -0.88 -23.88 -5.98
N GLY A 213 0.06 -24.43 -5.19
CA GLY A 213 1.35 -23.80 -4.91
C GLY A 213 2.39 -24.11 -6.00
N VAL A 214 3.23 -23.12 -6.31
CA VAL A 214 4.36 -23.27 -7.24
C VAL A 214 5.58 -23.81 -6.50
N LYS A 215 6.25 -24.77 -7.13
CA LYS A 215 7.48 -25.42 -6.65
C LYS A 215 8.73 -24.79 -7.26
N SER A 216 8.74 -24.61 -8.58
CA SER A 216 9.86 -24.05 -9.32
C SER A 216 9.45 -23.60 -10.72
N PHE A 217 10.34 -22.87 -11.37
CA PHE A 217 10.23 -22.45 -12.76
C PHE A 217 11.43 -22.96 -13.55
N TYR A 218 11.20 -23.35 -14.80
CA TYR A 218 12.28 -23.68 -15.75
C TYR A 218 11.87 -23.33 -17.17
N ARG A 219 12.84 -23.19 -18.08
CA ARG A 219 12.56 -22.86 -19.48
C ARG A 219 12.62 -24.11 -20.36
N LYS A 220 11.63 -24.29 -21.23
CA LYS A 220 11.60 -25.37 -22.23
C LYS A 220 10.85 -24.90 -23.47
N ASN A 221 11.44 -25.09 -24.65
CA ASN A 221 10.86 -24.70 -25.94
C ASN A 221 10.41 -23.22 -25.98
N ASN A 222 11.28 -22.31 -25.50
CA ASN A 222 11.03 -20.87 -25.36
C ASN A 222 9.84 -20.47 -24.46
N ARG A 223 9.22 -21.41 -23.75
CA ARG A 223 8.16 -21.16 -22.77
C ARG A 223 8.69 -21.36 -21.35
N ILE A 224 8.04 -20.68 -20.41
CA ILE A 224 8.23 -20.86 -18.98
C ILE A 224 7.35 -22.03 -18.55
N LYS A 225 7.94 -23.02 -17.89
CA LYS A 225 7.26 -24.14 -17.25
C LYS A 225 7.18 -23.86 -15.76
N ILE A 226 5.95 -23.87 -15.23
CA ILE A 226 5.65 -23.67 -13.82
C ILE A 226 5.39 -25.05 -13.23
N GLN A 227 6.35 -25.56 -12.47
CA GLN A 227 6.21 -26.82 -11.76
C GLN A 227 5.39 -26.58 -10.50
N LEU A 228 4.28 -27.29 -10.34
CA LEU A 228 3.44 -27.19 -9.15
C LEU A 228 3.87 -28.20 -8.08
N ASN A 229 3.53 -27.92 -6.82
CA ASN A 229 3.76 -28.82 -5.69
C ASN A 229 3.06 -30.18 -5.86
N SER A 230 1.96 -30.22 -6.62
CA SER A 230 1.25 -31.46 -6.96
C SER A 230 1.97 -32.35 -7.99
N GLY A 231 3.04 -31.87 -8.63
CA GLY A 231 3.71 -32.56 -9.74
C GLY A 231 3.20 -32.16 -11.12
N GLU A 232 2.03 -31.53 -11.22
CA GLU A 232 1.52 -30.94 -12.47
C GLU A 232 2.45 -29.81 -12.98
N THR A 233 2.49 -29.63 -14.30
CA THR A 233 3.23 -28.52 -14.93
C THR A 233 2.29 -27.68 -15.77
N LEU A 234 2.32 -26.36 -15.55
CA LEU A 234 1.68 -25.38 -16.43
C LEU A 234 2.73 -24.76 -17.34
N ASP A 235 2.30 -24.25 -18.49
CA ASP A 235 3.20 -23.57 -19.41
C ASP A 235 2.67 -22.23 -19.89
N THR A 236 3.56 -21.24 -19.93
CA THR A 236 3.21 -19.86 -20.23
C THR A 236 4.37 -19.16 -20.92
N GLU A 237 4.13 -17.97 -21.47
CA GLU A 237 5.16 -17.16 -22.12
C GLU A 237 5.72 -16.09 -21.17
N MET A 238 4.93 -15.72 -20.15
CA MET A 238 5.26 -14.72 -19.15
C MET A 238 4.61 -15.05 -17.81
N VAL A 239 5.31 -14.73 -16.73
CA VAL A 239 4.77 -14.82 -15.36
C VAL A 239 4.83 -13.44 -14.70
N VAL A 240 3.77 -13.06 -13.99
CA VAL A 240 3.79 -11.91 -13.08
C VAL A 240 3.48 -12.35 -11.65
N MET A 241 4.41 -12.08 -10.74
CA MET A 241 4.33 -12.42 -9.31
C MET A 241 3.70 -11.25 -8.53
N GLY A 242 2.51 -11.48 -8.01
CA GLY A 242 1.73 -10.58 -7.15
C GLY A 242 1.60 -11.12 -5.72
N THR A 243 2.67 -11.65 -5.14
CA THR A 243 2.71 -12.44 -3.90
C THR A 243 2.87 -11.60 -2.62
N GLY A 244 2.53 -10.32 -2.68
CA GLY A 244 2.67 -9.35 -1.60
C GLY A 244 4.01 -8.63 -1.59
N VAL A 245 4.25 -7.86 -0.52
CA VAL A 245 5.42 -6.99 -0.37
C VAL A 245 6.10 -7.20 0.99
N GLN A 246 7.35 -6.77 1.08
CA GLN A 246 8.15 -6.76 2.30
C GLN A 246 8.77 -5.38 2.53
N PRO A 247 8.74 -4.85 3.77
CA PRO A 247 9.41 -3.60 4.17
C PRO A 247 10.91 -3.58 3.83
N ASN A 248 11.39 -2.45 3.31
CA ASN A 248 12.81 -2.24 2.96
C ASN A 248 13.63 -1.77 4.17
N ILE A 249 13.91 -2.70 5.10
CA ILE A 249 14.63 -2.42 6.36
C ILE A 249 16.14 -2.70 6.30
N ASP A 250 16.67 -3.08 5.14
CA ASP A 250 18.08 -3.51 5.02
C ASP A 250 19.08 -2.45 5.49
N LEU A 251 18.80 -1.16 5.22
CA LEU A 251 19.68 -0.04 5.60
C LEU A 251 19.85 0.14 7.11
N VAL A 252 18.97 -0.45 7.92
CA VAL A 252 19.03 -0.36 9.39
C VAL A 252 19.40 -1.69 10.06
N LYS A 253 19.64 -2.77 9.31
CA LYS A 253 19.90 -4.11 9.86
C LYS A 253 21.06 -4.17 10.85
N ASN A 254 22.12 -3.41 10.61
CA ASN A 254 23.31 -3.36 11.47
C ASN A 254 23.31 -2.13 12.40
N SER A 255 22.20 -1.40 12.47
CA SER A 255 22.02 -0.28 13.38
C SER A 255 21.34 -0.74 14.68
N GLN A 256 21.27 0.15 15.67
CA GLN A 256 20.51 -0.08 16.89
C GLN A 256 19.03 0.35 16.76
N ILE A 257 18.56 0.69 15.55
CA ILE A 257 17.16 1.05 15.30
C ILE A 257 16.31 -0.21 15.44
N LYS A 258 15.26 -0.15 16.27
CA LYS A 258 14.38 -1.28 16.54
C LYS A 258 13.56 -1.63 15.29
N THR A 259 13.62 -2.89 14.89
CA THR A 259 12.84 -3.47 13.81
C THR A 259 12.11 -4.73 14.26
N ASN A 260 10.97 -5.02 13.65
CA ASN A 260 10.31 -6.33 13.68
C ASN A 260 10.05 -6.78 12.24
N ARG A 261 8.81 -6.72 11.75
CA ARG A 261 8.53 -6.88 10.31
C ARG A 261 8.91 -5.62 9.54
N GLY A 262 8.77 -4.45 10.18
CA GLY A 262 9.17 -3.13 9.70
C GLY A 262 9.98 -2.36 10.74
N ILE A 263 10.24 -1.08 10.49
CA ILE A 263 10.87 -0.19 11.48
C ILE A 263 9.83 0.19 12.52
N VAL A 264 10.09 -0.12 13.78
CA VAL A 264 9.14 0.12 14.87
C VAL A 264 9.10 1.61 15.19
N VAL A 265 7.89 2.19 15.14
CA VAL A 265 7.66 3.60 15.46
C VAL A 265 6.55 3.80 16.49
N ASP A 266 6.59 4.94 17.19
CA ASP A 266 5.48 5.44 18.01
C ASP A 266 4.43 6.17 17.15
N GLU A 267 3.40 6.73 17.78
CA GLU A 267 2.34 7.51 17.12
C GLU A 267 2.84 8.82 16.49
N SER A 268 4.01 9.32 16.91
CA SER A 268 4.67 10.49 16.33
C SER A 268 5.56 10.11 15.12
N MET A 269 5.53 8.84 14.69
CA MET A 269 6.37 8.24 13.65
C MET A 269 7.87 8.20 14.02
N ARG A 270 8.21 8.35 15.31
CA ARG A 270 9.59 8.30 15.81
C ARG A 270 10.01 6.86 16.08
N THR A 271 11.26 6.55 15.73
CA THR A 271 11.91 5.30 16.13
C THR A 271 12.40 5.38 17.59
N ASN A 272 13.15 4.38 18.06
CA ASN A 272 13.84 4.48 19.35
C ASN A 272 14.97 5.52 19.40
N PHE A 273 15.30 6.18 18.28
CA PHE A 273 16.16 7.35 18.24
C PHE A 273 15.31 8.61 18.02
N PRO A 274 15.45 9.65 18.87
CA PRO A 274 14.53 10.79 18.88
C PRO A 274 14.54 11.62 17.60
N ASN A 275 15.65 11.58 16.84
CA ASN A 275 15.80 12.34 15.60
C ASN A 275 15.65 11.45 14.34
N ILE A 276 15.19 10.21 14.49
CA ILE A 276 15.02 9.28 13.37
C ILE A 276 13.58 8.80 13.36
N PHE A 277 12.95 8.98 12.20
CA PHE A 277 11.56 8.69 11.92
C PHE A 277 11.45 7.63 10.82
N ALA A 278 10.33 6.93 10.76
CA ALA A 278 10.00 6.07 9.62
C ALA A 278 8.53 6.23 9.23
N ALA A 279 8.24 6.20 7.93
CA ALA A 279 6.88 6.36 7.40
C ALA A 279 6.65 5.61 6.09
N GLY A 280 5.39 5.25 5.83
CA GLY A 280 4.98 4.45 4.68
C GLY A 280 5.17 2.96 4.91
N ASP A 281 5.24 2.18 3.83
CA ASP A 281 5.28 0.71 3.90
C ASP A 281 6.46 0.12 4.70
N VAL A 282 7.48 0.93 5.03
CA VAL A 282 8.61 0.50 5.86
C VAL A 282 8.29 0.54 7.36
N ALA A 283 7.33 1.36 7.77
CA ALA A 283 7.03 1.63 9.18
C ALA A 283 6.05 0.60 9.76
N GLU A 284 6.38 0.11 10.95
CA GLU A 284 5.53 -0.72 11.81
C GLU A 284 5.12 0.12 13.01
N GLY A 285 3.92 0.70 12.94
CA GLY A 285 3.44 1.69 13.90
C GLY A 285 2.03 1.38 14.42
N PRO A 286 1.50 2.22 15.32
CA PRO A 286 0.20 2.00 15.96
C PRO A 286 -0.92 1.79 14.95
N ASN A 287 -1.74 0.76 15.17
CA ASN A 287 -2.95 0.48 14.41
C ASN A 287 -4.17 0.75 15.27
N LEU A 288 -5.10 1.54 14.74
CA LEU A 288 -6.30 1.95 15.44
C LEU A 288 -7.15 0.75 15.86
N ILE A 289 -7.28 -0.26 14.99
CA ILE A 289 -8.21 -1.38 15.12
C ILE A 289 -7.66 -2.46 16.03
N THR A 290 -6.44 -2.92 15.74
CA THR A 290 -5.85 -4.04 16.49
C THR A 290 -5.23 -3.63 17.83
N ALA A 291 -5.09 -2.32 18.08
CA ALA A 291 -4.35 -1.75 19.22
C ALA A 291 -2.91 -2.28 19.36
N LYS A 292 -2.36 -2.82 18.27
CA LYS A 292 -0.98 -3.34 18.16
C LYS A 292 -0.26 -2.58 17.05
N ASN A 293 1.06 -2.68 17.05
CA ASN A 293 1.81 -2.18 15.90
C ASN A 293 1.58 -3.08 14.69
N SER A 294 1.41 -2.46 13.52
CA SER A 294 1.17 -3.16 12.26
C SER A 294 1.80 -2.41 11.09
N ILE A 295 1.86 -3.08 9.95
CA ILE A 295 2.31 -2.48 8.68
C ILE A 295 1.10 -2.44 7.77
N VAL A 296 0.72 -1.24 7.36
CA VAL A 296 -0.40 -1.01 6.44
C VAL A 296 0.16 -0.41 5.15
N PRO A 297 0.53 -1.24 4.16
CA PRO A 297 1.23 -0.79 2.95
C PRO A 297 0.25 -0.22 1.93
N ASN A 298 -0.31 0.96 2.20
CA ASN A 298 -1.21 1.66 1.31
C ASN A 298 -0.84 3.16 1.19
N TRP A 299 -1.36 3.79 0.14
CA TRP A 299 -1.04 5.18 -0.21
C TRP A 299 -1.51 6.19 0.85
N ILE A 300 -2.72 6.02 1.38
CA ILE A 300 -3.31 6.93 2.38
C ILE A 300 -2.47 6.92 3.66
N ASN A 301 -2.09 5.72 4.10
CA ASN A 301 -1.23 5.49 5.25
C ASN A 301 0.15 6.11 5.05
N ALA A 302 0.77 5.90 3.89
CA ALA A 302 2.06 6.51 3.59
C ALA A 302 2.00 8.04 3.62
N CYS A 303 0.97 8.65 3.04
CA CYS A 303 0.77 10.09 3.09
C CYS A 303 0.59 10.59 4.53
N GLY A 304 -0.31 9.96 5.31
CA GLY A 304 -0.60 10.37 6.68
C GLY A 304 0.61 10.26 7.60
N GLN A 305 1.30 9.12 7.57
CA GLN A 305 2.55 8.91 8.32
C GLN A 305 3.65 9.88 7.88
N GLY A 306 3.79 10.15 6.57
CA GLY A 306 4.75 11.10 6.03
C GLY A 306 4.50 12.52 6.52
N THR A 307 3.25 12.98 6.48
CA THR A 307 2.84 14.28 7.05
C THR A 307 3.15 14.34 8.54
N THR A 308 2.74 13.35 9.33
CA THR A 308 3.01 13.33 10.78
C THR A 308 4.51 13.35 11.10
N ALA A 309 5.32 12.56 10.39
CA ALA A 309 6.78 12.58 10.54
C ALA A 309 7.35 13.96 10.19
N GLY A 310 6.93 14.54 9.06
CA GLY A 310 7.36 15.87 8.62
C GLY A 310 7.08 16.95 9.68
N SER A 311 5.86 17.01 10.20
CA SER A 311 5.47 17.94 11.27
C SER A 311 6.38 17.79 12.50
N ASN A 312 6.60 16.55 12.97
CA ASN A 312 7.37 16.27 14.16
C ASN A 312 8.89 16.46 14.00
N MET A 313 9.41 16.41 12.76
CA MET A 313 10.81 16.73 12.44
C MET A 313 11.07 18.25 12.47
N SER A 314 10.07 19.06 12.11
CA SER A 314 10.18 20.52 11.98
C SER A 314 9.65 21.30 13.18
N GLY A 315 9.45 20.65 14.33
CA GLY A 315 9.05 21.31 15.59
C GLY A 315 7.54 21.45 15.80
N GLY A 316 6.71 20.85 14.94
CA GLY A 316 5.29 20.66 15.19
C GLY A 316 5.01 19.49 16.15
N PHE A 317 3.73 19.22 16.35
CA PHE A 317 3.25 18.06 17.11
C PHE A 317 2.06 17.42 16.39
N SER A 318 2.23 16.17 15.98
CA SER A 318 1.20 15.39 15.30
C SER A 318 1.30 13.93 15.72
N THR A 319 0.16 13.24 15.78
CA THR A 319 0.10 11.79 16.01
C THR A 319 -0.70 11.13 14.89
N TYR A 320 -0.38 9.87 14.62
CA TYR A 320 -1.03 9.09 13.58
C TYR A 320 -1.17 7.63 13.96
N GLN A 321 -2.36 7.08 13.72
CA GLN A 321 -2.68 5.67 13.86
C GLN A 321 -3.20 5.15 12.53
N SER A 322 -2.62 4.03 12.10
CA SER A 322 -2.97 3.40 10.84
C SER A 322 -4.36 2.77 10.96
N LEU A 323 -5.15 2.87 9.89
CA LEU A 323 -6.37 2.09 9.71
C LEU A 323 -6.09 1.10 8.59
N ASP A 324 -6.45 -0.17 8.79
CA ASP A 324 -6.43 -1.17 7.72
C ASP A 324 -7.49 -0.81 6.69
N GLU A 325 -7.14 0.02 5.72
CA GLU A 325 -8.05 0.50 4.70
C GLU A 325 -7.49 0.31 3.30
N LEU A 326 -8.36 -0.11 2.38
CA LEU A 326 -8.05 -0.20 0.97
C LEU A 326 -9.33 0.04 0.18
N ALA A 327 -9.27 0.93 -0.80
CA ALA A 327 -10.33 1.14 -1.76
C ALA A 327 -9.76 1.08 -3.18
N THR A 328 -10.37 0.29 -4.06
CA THR A 328 -9.89 0.12 -5.43
C THR A 328 -11.01 -0.38 -6.36
N ASN A 329 -10.67 -0.64 -7.63
CA ASN A 329 -11.56 -1.22 -8.61
C ASN A 329 -10.95 -2.47 -9.27
N ILE A 330 -11.65 -3.60 -9.17
CA ILE A 330 -11.25 -4.89 -9.73
C ILE A 330 -12.26 -5.27 -10.81
N PHE A 331 -11.80 -5.43 -12.06
CA PHE A 331 -12.63 -5.80 -13.21
C PHE A 331 -13.94 -4.99 -13.38
N GLY A 332 -13.91 -3.70 -13.04
CA GLY A 332 -15.06 -2.80 -13.17
C GLY A 332 -15.87 -2.64 -11.89
N LEU A 333 -15.63 -3.46 -10.87
CA LEU A 333 -16.33 -3.38 -9.60
C LEU A 333 -15.50 -2.64 -8.55
N ALA A 334 -16.07 -1.59 -7.97
CA ALA A 334 -15.46 -0.92 -6.82
C ALA A 334 -15.48 -1.85 -5.61
N ILE A 335 -14.40 -1.83 -4.84
CA ILE A 335 -14.27 -2.51 -3.55
C ILE A 335 -13.63 -1.56 -2.55
N ALA A 336 -14.15 -1.55 -1.33
CA ALA A 336 -13.46 -1.02 -0.17
C ALA A 336 -13.47 -2.05 0.96
N VAL A 337 -12.33 -2.21 1.62
CA VAL A 337 -12.13 -3.04 2.79
C VAL A 337 -11.57 -2.15 3.88
N LEU A 338 -12.25 -2.07 5.01
CA LEU A 338 -11.93 -1.16 6.11
C LEU A 338 -11.88 -1.94 7.42
N GLY A 339 -10.91 -1.64 8.26
CA GLY A 339 -10.73 -2.19 9.60
C GLY A 339 -10.79 -3.72 9.64
N ASN A 340 -11.51 -4.25 10.63
CA ASN A 340 -11.64 -5.68 10.88
C ASN A 340 -12.66 -6.32 9.94
N SER A 341 -12.27 -6.57 8.69
CA SER A 341 -13.17 -7.07 7.63
C SER A 341 -13.40 -8.59 7.65
N SER A 342 -12.72 -9.33 8.51
CA SER A 342 -12.90 -10.78 8.70
C SER A 342 -12.56 -11.15 10.14
N PRO A 343 -13.43 -10.77 11.11
CA PRO A 343 -13.12 -10.87 12.52
C PRO A 343 -12.99 -12.33 12.99
N THR A 344 -11.99 -12.60 13.83
CA THR A 344 -11.83 -13.88 14.53
C THR A 344 -12.10 -13.79 16.03
N ASP A 345 -12.03 -12.60 16.66
CA ASP A 345 -12.27 -12.36 18.10
C ASP A 345 -12.84 -10.94 18.37
N GLY A 346 -13.63 -10.76 19.45
CA GLY A 346 -14.08 -9.43 19.96
C GLY A 346 -15.27 -8.78 19.24
N PHE A 347 -15.97 -9.56 18.42
CA PHE A 347 -17.08 -9.11 17.59
C PHE A 347 -18.44 -9.35 18.29
N SER A 348 -19.35 -8.37 18.19
CA SER A 348 -20.68 -8.51 18.79
C SER A 348 -21.84 -8.54 17.81
N ASP A 349 -21.73 -7.88 16.65
CA ASP A 349 -22.84 -7.74 15.71
C ASP A 349 -22.43 -7.35 14.28
N GLU A 350 -23.17 -7.84 13.28
CA GLU A 350 -22.99 -7.52 11.85
C GLU A 350 -24.32 -7.16 11.18
N SER A 351 -24.26 -6.18 10.29
CA SER A 351 -25.32 -5.92 9.32
C SER A 351 -24.78 -6.10 7.91
N SER A 352 -25.59 -6.71 7.05
CA SER A 352 -25.18 -6.97 5.67
C SER A 352 -26.31 -6.76 4.67
N TYR A 353 -25.94 -6.30 3.48
CA TYR A 353 -26.84 -6.09 2.36
C TYR A 353 -26.24 -6.70 1.09
N PHE A 354 -27.05 -7.46 0.37
CA PHE A 354 -26.62 -8.16 -0.82
C PHE A 354 -27.59 -7.95 -1.97
N ASN A 355 -27.06 -7.56 -3.12
CA ASN A 355 -27.78 -7.57 -4.38
C ASN A 355 -26.83 -8.02 -5.50
N PHE A 356 -26.71 -9.34 -5.66
CA PHE A 356 -25.83 -9.95 -6.66
C PHE A 356 -26.17 -9.54 -8.09
N ALA A 357 -27.46 -9.37 -8.41
CA ALA A 357 -27.89 -8.93 -9.73
C ALA A 357 -27.34 -7.53 -10.08
N LYS A 358 -27.13 -6.68 -9.07
CA LYS A 358 -26.52 -5.35 -9.20
C LYS A 358 -25.02 -5.33 -8.87
N GLY A 359 -24.41 -6.47 -8.55
CA GLY A 359 -23.02 -6.55 -8.09
C GLY A 359 -22.75 -5.85 -6.75
N ILE A 360 -23.78 -5.69 -5.89
CA ILE A 360 -23.64 -5.00 -4.61
C ILE A 360 -23.47 -6.04 -3.51
N TYR A 361 -22.44 -5.87 -2.69
CA TYR A 361 -22.22 -6.61 -1.46
C TYR A 361 -21.71 -5.61 -0.42
N ARG A 362 -22.40 -5.50 0.71
CA ARG A 362 -22.02 -4.62 1.81
C ARG A 362 -22.11 -5.42 3.11
N LYS A 363 -21.05 -5.38 3.91
CA LYS A 363 -21.00 -5.99 5.22
C LYS A 363 -20.32 -5.02 6.17
N ILE A 364 -20.96 -4.75 7.31
CA ILE A 364 -20.52 -3.81 8.33
C ILE A 364 -20.40 -4.56 9.64
N HIS A 365 -19.28 -4.38 10.33
CA HIS A 365 -18.97 -5.05 11.59
C HIS A 365 -18.95 -4.07 12.74
N PHE A 366 -19.51 -4.50 13.88
CA PHE A 366 -19.56 -3.74 15.11
C PHE A 366 -18.86 -4.50 16.25
N ASN A 367 -18.09 -3.78 17.06
CA ASN A 367 -17.47 -4.35 18.27
C ASN A 367 -18.49 -4.43 19.42
N GLU A 368 -18.09 -4.95 20.58
CA GLU A 368 -18.94 -5.08 21.77
C GLU A 368 -19.53 -3.76 22.31
N LYS A 369 -18.90 -2.63 22.00
CA LYS A 369 -19.41 -1.30 22.36
C LYS A 369 -20.42 -0.75 21.36
N GLY A 370 -20.70 -1.50 20.29
CA GLY A 370 -21.56 -1.08 19.19
C GLY A 370 -20.90 -0.07 18.25
N GLU A 371 -19.58 0.11 18.33
CA GLU A 371 -18.82 0.98 17.43
C GLU A 371 -18.51 0.25 16.13
N LEU A 372 -18.47 0.99 15.02
CA LEU A 372 -18.08 0.44 13.71
C LEU A 372 -16.58 0.08 13.74
N ASP A 373 -16.27 -1.20 13.54
CA ASP A 373 -14.90 -1.74 13.66
C ASP A 373 -14.36 -2.31 12.34
N GLY A 374 -15.24 -2.55 11.35
CA GLY A 374 -14.83 -2.98 10.03
C GLY A 374 -15.94 -2.95 8.98
N ALA A 375 -15.57 -2.98 7.70
CA ALA A 375 -16.50 -3.03 6.59
C ALA A 375 -15.90 -3.67 5.34
N ILE A 376 -16.76 -4.33 4.56
CA ILE A 376 -16.52 -4.73 3.17
C ILE A 376 -17.62 -4.06 2.33
N LEU A 377 -17.24 -3.24 1.36
CA LEU A 377 -18.15 -2.53 0.46
C LEU A 377 -17.80 -2.88 -0.98
N VAL A 378 -18.76 -3.35 -1.75
CA VAL A 378 -18.57 -3.78 -3.14
C VAL A 378 -19.69 -3.23 -4.01
N GLY A 379 -19.32 -2.73 -5.19
CA GLY A 379 -20.23 -2.09 -6.14
C GLY A 379 -20.64 -0.69 -5.70
N GLN A 380 -21.31 -0.58 -4.55
CA GLN A 380 -21.73 0.68 -3.93
C GLN A 380 -20.81 1.04 -2.76
N ALA A 381 -19.74 1.78 -3.08
CA ALA A 381 -18.71 2.20 -2.12
C ALA A 381 -18.45 3.72 -2.12
N SER A 382 -19.38 4.53 -2.64
CA SER A 382 -19.24 6.00 -2.70
C SER A 382 -19.21 6.66 -1.32
N ASP A 383 -19.74 5.99 -0.30
CA ASP A 383 -19.79 6.42 1.10
C ASP A 383 -18.62 5.89 1.94
N VAL A 384 -17.60 5.29 1.31
CA VAL A 384 -16.40 4.74 1.99
C VAL A 384 -15.72 5.76 2.92
N GLY A 385 -15.68 7.04 2.52
CA GLY A 385 -15.08 8.10 3.33
C GLY A 385 -15.84 8.36 4.63
N ILE A 386 -17.18 8.24 4.61
CA ILE A 386 -18.01 8.38 5.81
C ILE A 386 -17.75 7.20 6.74
N ILE A 387 -17.73 5.97 6.20
CA ILE A 387 -17.50 4.75 6.99
C ILE A 387 -16.10 4.75 7.61
N SER A 388 -15.06 5.07 6.82
CA SER A 388 -13.68 5.19 7.34
C SER A 388 -13.60 6.25 8.45
N ASN A 389 -14.30 7.39 8.32
CA ASN A 389 -14.33 8.40 9.37
C ASN A 389 -15.05 7.93 10.65
N LEU A 390 -16.17 7.22 10.53
CA LEU A 390 -16.89 6.64 11.66
C LEU A 390 -16.01 5.65 12.44
N ILE A 391 -15.26 4.79 11.73
CA ILE A 391 -14.29 3.86 12.34
C ILE A 391 -13.20 4.65 13.07
N ARG A 392 -12.60 5.65 12.39
CA ARG A 392 -11.53 6.49 12.94
C ARG A 392 -11.95 7.21 14.22
N ARG A 393 -13.22 7.62 14.30
CA ARG A 393 -13.79 8.31 15.46
C ARG A 393 -14.35 7.37 16.54
N ARG A 394 -14.33 6.05 16.32
CA ARG A 394 -14.93 5.06 17.24
C ARG A 394 -16.38 5.41 17.61
N VAL A 395 -17.19 5.77 16.61
CA VAL A 395 -18.60 6.16 16.85
C VAL A 395 -19.45 4.93 17.11
N ALA A 396 -20.10 4.88 18.28
CA ALA A 396 -21.11 3.88 18.59
C ALA A 396 -22.37 4.10 17.73
N ILE A 397 -22.91 3.04 17.15
CA ILE A 397 -24.07 3.06 16.26
C ILE A 397 -25.21 2.27 16.90
N SER A 398 -26.36 2.93 17.05
CA SER A 398 -27.59 2.30 17.56
C SER A 398 -28.08 1.19 16.62
N ARG A 399 -28.76 0.17 17.16
CA ARG A 399 -29.17 -1.01 16.39
C ARG A 399 -30.06 -0.67 15.20
N GLU A 400 -30.92 0.33 15.36
CA GLU A 400 -31.89 0.78 14.36
C GLU A 400 -31.22 1.34 13.09
N LEU A 401 -30.01 1.90 13.23
CA LEU A 401 -29.26 2.49 12.11
C LEU A 401 -28.30 1.52 11.43
N ARG A 402 -28.01 0.36 12.02
CA ARG A 402 -27.00 -0.58 11.49
C ARG A 402 -27.38 -1.11 10.12
N ASP A 403 -28.64 -1.52 9.95
CA ASP A 403 -29.15 -2.02 8.68
C ASP A 403 -29.24 -0.93 7.61
N GLN A 404 -29.56 0.30 8.02
CA GLN A 404 -29.55 1.45 7.12
C GLN A 404 -28.13 1.70 6.58
N ILE A 405 -27.13 1.70 7.45
CA ILE A 405 -25.71 1.87 7.07
C ILE A 405 -25.27 0.72 6.15
N ALA A 406 -25.68 -0.52 6.42
CA ALA A 406 -25.37 -1.66 5.57
C ALA A 406 -26.01 -1.55 4.17
N CYS A 407 -27.24 -1.04 4.06
CA CYS A 407 -27.91 -0.85 2.78
C CYS A 407 -27.33 0.32 1.97
N ASN A 408 -27.34 1.53 2.55
CA ASN A 408 -26.83 2.75 1.97
C ASN A 408 -26.76 3.87 3.01
N ILE A 409 -25.66 4.61 3.08
CA ILE A 409 -25.57 5.78 3.94
C ILE A 409 -26.30 6.96 3.32
N ASN A 410 -27.23 7.55 4.08
CA ASN A 410 -27.68 8.92 3.85
C ASN A 410 -26.81 9.88 4.69
N PRO A 411 -26.00 10.76 4.07
CA PRO A 411 -25.11 11.66 4.82
C PRO A 411 -25.85 12.56 5.82
N LEU A 412 -27.08 12.99 5.51
CA LEU A 412 -27.87 13.83 6.41
C LEU A 412 -28.32 13.06 7.66
N SER A 413 -28.71 11.79 7.51
CA SER A 413 -29.13 10.99 8.67
C SER A 413 -27.95 10.71 9.61
N ILE A 414 -26.76 10.45 9.06
CA ILE A 414 -25.55 10.27 9.87
C ILE A 414 -25.08 11.58 10.49
N TRP A 415 -25.12 12.69 9.75
CA TRP A 415 -24.76 14.01 10.29
C TRP A 415 -25.68 14.40 11.45
N ASN A 416 -26.99 14.20 11.31
CA ASN A 416 -27.96 14.41 12.38
C ASN A 416 -27.66 13.49 13.57
N TYR A 417 -27.39 12.19 13.32
CA TYR A 417 -27.06 11.25 14.38
C TYR A 417 -25.83 11.68 15.20
N ILE A 418 -24.76 12.08 14.52
CA ILE A 418 -23.50 12.49 15.16
C ILE A 418 -23.65 13.82 15.92
N ASN A 419 -24.32 14.80 15.34
CA ASN A 419 -24.31 16.18 15.87
C ASN A 419 -25.53 16.52 16.74
N LEU A 420 -26.63 15.77 16.62
CA LEU A 420 -27.88 16.03 17.36
C LEU A 420 -28.17 14.98 18.44
N GLY A 421 -27.26 14.02 18.68
CA GLY A 421 -27.37 13.10 19.82
C GLY A 421 -28.27 11.88 19.59
N GLY A 422 -28.34 11.38 18.36
CA GLY A 422 -29.24 10.28 18.00
C GLY A 422 -30.68 10.75 17.76
N TYR A 423 -31.42 10.01 16.93
CA TYR A 423 -32.86 10.21 16.85
C TYR A 423 -33.44 9.94 18.25
N GLU A 424 -33.81 10.99 18.98
CA GLU A 424 -34.90 10.86 19.95
C GLU A 424 -36.13 10.46 19.12
N ALA A 425 -36.52 9.20 19.23
CA ALA A 425 -37.83 8.71 18.87
C ALA A 425 -38.55 8.27 20.14
#